data_AF-A0A8W7PV71-F1
#
_entry.id   AF-A0A8W7PV71-F1
#
_cell.length_a   1.000
_cell.length_b   1.000
_cell.length_c   1.000
_cell.angle_alpha   90.00
_cell.angle_beta   90.00
_cell.angle_gamma   90.00
#
_symmetry.space_group_name_H-M   'P 1'
#
loop_
_entity.id
_entity.type
_entity.pdbx_description
1 polymer ?
#
loop_
_entity_poly.entity_id
_entity_poly.type
_entity_poly.pdbx_seq_one_letter_code
_entity_poly.pdbx_strand_id
1 'polypeptide(L)'
;MIGNPYRSCLEPVMTPELCQPGPCGANADCYVAEGREQCYCKPNFIGDPYGGCVEQPRSVCEPNPCGPGAECVLLVDGAPGCRCPPGLSGDPTTTGCHAFECLSDDQCAADKACIGLRCADPCPGSCGAGAHCRVEKHHPVCFCDAGLTGNPAVQCYSLDERPRDACNPSPCGTNARCSVRNKRPVCKCLTNYHGDPRKGCKPECDINSDCTPDKSCVNHKCVSPCALGTVCGVNAECSVNYHTPMCKCPSGYTGDAFVQCVPIPEDRNMTRQPCSSDPCGPGE
;
A
#
# COMPACT_ATOMS: atom_id res chain seq x y z
N MET A 1 -42.16 -71.38 25.46
CA MET A 1 -40.73 -71.78 25.40
C MET A 1 -40.49 -72.52 24.10
N ILE A 2 -39.38 -72.21 23.41
CA ILE A 2 -38.44 -73.12 22.70
C ILE A 2 -37.93 -72.50 21.37
N GLY A 3 -36.61 -72.21 21.35
CA GLY A 3 -35.70 -72.19 20.19
C GLY A 3 -35.34 -70.80 19.62
N ASN A 4 -34.08 -70.38 19.43
CA ASN A 4 -32.74 -70.88 19.76
C ASN A 4 -31.79 -69.64 19.82
N PRO A 5 -31.03 -69.41 20.91
CA PRO A 5 -30.11 -68.27 21.06
C PRO A 5 -28.74 -68.41 20.34
N TYR A 6 -28.57 -69.39 19.44
CA TYR A 6 -27.34 -69.63 18.67
C TYR A 6 -27.61 -69.94 17.19
N ARG A 7 -28.43 -69.15 16.48
CA ARG A 7 -28.21 -69.03 15.03
C ARG A 7 -27.08 -68.03 14.82
N SER A 8 -25.89 -68.60 14.69
CA SER A 8 -24.66 -67.98 14.25
C SER A 8 -24.91 -66.97 13.12
N CYS A 9 -24.96 -65.68 13.48
CA CYS A 9 -24.28 -64.69 12.67
C CYS A 9 -22.79 -65.04 12.81
N LEU A 10 -22.28 -65.87 11.90
CA LEU A 10 -20.85 -65.82 11.62
C LEU A 10 -20.61 -64.37 11.21
N GLU A 11 -20.05 -63.59 12.11
CA GLU A 11 -19.49 -62.31 11.71
C GLU A 11 -18.47 -62.63 10.62
N PRO A 12 -18.62 -62.11 9.39
CA PRO A 12 -17.46 -62.00 8.55
C PRO A 12 -16.47 -61.18 9.36
N VAL A 13 -15.24 -61.67 9.49
CA VAL A 13 -14.13 -60.92 10.10
C VAL A 13 -13.98 -59.65 9.27
N MET A 14 -14.72 -58.60 9.63
CA MET A 14 -14.61 -57.29 9.03
C MET A 14 -13.48 -56.59 9.76
N THR A 15 -12.39 -56.42 9.03
CA THR A 15 -11.16 -55.75 9.42
C THR A 15 -11.45 -54.47 10.22
N PRO A 16 -11.01 -54.35 11.49
CA PRO A 16 -11.29 -53.19 12.35
C PRO A 16 -10.56 -51.89 11.98
N GLU A 17 -9.82 -51.85 10.86
CA GLU A 17 -8.89 -50.75 10.56
C GLU A 17 -9.40 -49.72 9.55
N LEU A 18 -10.55 -49.96 8.91
CA LEU A 18 -11.11 -49.00 7.96
C LEU A 18 -11.64 -47.78 8.72
N CYS A 19 -11.23 -46.60 8.30
CA CYS A 19 -11.43 -45.29 8.92
C CYS A 19 -10.56 -44.98 10.17
N GLN A 20 -9.43 -45.68 10.40
CA GLN A 20 -8.50 -45.35 11.51
C GLN A 20 -7.00 -45.42 11.15
N PRO A 21 -6.36 -44.31 10.72
CA PRO A 21 -7.00 -43.10 10.20
C PRO A 21 -7.38 -43.33 8.75
N GLY A 22 -8.63 -43.03 8.41
CA GLY A 22 -9.12 -43.17 7.04
C GLY A 22 -8.46 -42.18 6.07
N PRO A 23 -8.66 -42.36 4.75
CA PRO A 23 -8.10 -41.52 3.70
C PRO A 23 -8.78 -40.14 3.57
N CYS A 24 -9.67 -39.77 4.50
CA CYS A 24 -10.48 -38.57 4.40
C CYS A 24 -9.71 -37.32 4.87
N GLY A 25 -9.93 -36.22 4.15
CA GLY A 25 -9.32 -34.94 4.46
C GLY A 25 -10.02 -34.20 5.62
N ALA A 26 -9.53 -33.00 5.93
CA ALA A 26 -10.12 -32.16 6.98
C ALA A 26 -11.61 -31.87 6.72
N ASN A 27 -12.42 -31.85 7.78
CA ASN A 27 -13.87 -31.61 7.71
C ASN A 27 -14.68 -32.62 6.86
N ALA A 28 -14.14 -33.81 6.62
CA ALA A 28 -14.87 -34.93 6.05
C ALA A 28 -15.09 -36.03 7.11
N ASP A 29 -16.21 -36.74 6.98
CA ASP A 29 -16.56 -37.94 7.72
C ASP A 29 -16.22 -39.18 6.88
N CYS A 30 -15.69 -40.22 7.53
CA CYS A 30 -15.33 -41.49 6.91
C CYS A 30 -16.38 -42.55 7.21
N TYR A 31 -16.89 -43.21 6.18
CA TYR A 31 -17.86 -44.29 6.28
C TYR A 31 -17.36 -45.52 5.51
N VAL A 32 -17.66 -46.72 6.02
CA VAL A 32 -17.31 -47.98 5.36
C VAL A 32 -18.54 -48.55 4.67
N ALA A 33 -18.50 -48.62 3.34
CA ALA A 33 -19.56 -49.23 2.53
C ALA A 33 -18.97 -50.36 1.67
N GLU A 34 -19.56 -51.55 1.75
CA GLU A 34 -19.10 -52.77 1.05
C GLU A 34 -17.61 -53.09 1.29
N GLY A 35 -17.08 -52.80 2.49
CA GLY A 35 -15.67 -53.03 2.82
C GLY A 35 -14.69 -52.02 2.22
N ARG A 36 -15.18 -50.87 1.73
CA ARG A 36 -14.36 -49.75 1.22
C ARG A 36 -14.65 -48.47 1.98
N GLU A 37 -13.60 -47.67 2.21
CA GLU A 37 -13.69 -46.36 2.84
C GLU A 37 -14.21 -45.31 1.86
N GLN A 38 -15.26 -44.61 2.26
CA GLN A 38 -15.89 -43.54 1.51
C GLN A 38 -15.92 -42.29 2.37
N CYS A 39 -15.50 -41.18 1.79
CA CYS A 39 -15.39 -39.90 2.48
C CYS A 39 -16.51 -38.96 2.02
N TYR A 40 -17.13 -38.25 2.95
CA TYR A 40 -18.15 -37.24 2.68
C TYR A 40 -17.90 -35.98 3.50
N CYS A 41 -18.09 -34.79 2.92
CA CYS A 41 -17.97 -33.56 3.68
C CYS A 41 -19.01 -33.48 4.80
N LYS A 42 -18.61 -32.92 5.95
CA LYS A 42 -19.52 -32.61 7.06
C LYS A 42 -20.60 -31.61 6.61
N PRO A 43 -21.75 -31.52 7.31
CA PRO A 43 -22.78 -30.54 7.00
C PRO A 43 -22.22 -29.10 6.95
N ASN A 44 -22.60 -28.33 5.92
CA ASN A 44 -22.10 -26.99 5.59
C ASN A 44 -20.63 -26.93 5.14
N PHE A 45 -20.01 -28.05 4.79
CA PHE A 45 -18.72 -28.09 4.12
C PHE A 45 -18.87 -28.60 2.68
N ILE A 46 -18.12 -28.00 1.77
CA ILE A 46 -18.07 -28.36 0.35
C ILE A 46 -16.63 -28.63 -0.08
N GLY A 47 -16.44 -29.32 -1.19
CA GLY A 47 -15.13 -29.62 -1.74
C GLY A 47 -14.90 -31.12 -1.94
N ASP A 48 -13.64 -31.52 -2.03
CA ASP A 48 -13.24 -32.92 -2.15
C ASP A 48 -13.10 -33.54 -0.75
N PRO A 49 -13.93 -34.54 -0.38
CA PRO A 49 -13.85 -35.20 0.92
C PRO A 49 -12.54 -35.94 1.20
N TYR A 50 -11.76 -36.28 0.17
CA TYR A 50 -10.46 -36.93 0.32
C TYR A 50 -9.32 -35.90 0.48
N GLY A 51 -9.40 -34.76 -0.21
CA GLY A 51 -8.45 -33.65 -0.09
C GLY A 51 -8.73 -32.67 1.05
N GLY A 52 -9.95 -32.65 1.57
CA GLY A 52 -10.42 -31.76 2.63
C GLY A 52 -11.51 -30.80 2.16
N CYS A 53 -12.49 -30.57 3.04
CA CYS A 53 -13.65 -29.74 2.78
C CYS A 53 -13.51 -28.37 3.45
N VAL A 54 -14.04 -27.34 2.78
CA VAL A 54 -14.07 -25.94 3.26
C VAL A 54 -15.49 -25.56 3.63
N GLU A 55 -15.65 -24.64 4.58
CA GLU A 55 -16.98 -24.13 4.95
C GLU A 55 -17.66 -23.53 3.71
N GLN A 56 -18.93 -23.86 3.52
CA GLN A 56 -19.74 -23.27 2.48
C GLN A 56 -19.87 -21.77 2.75
N PRO A 57 -19.59 -20.91 1.76
CA PRO A 57 -19.63 -19.48 1.96
C PRO A 57 -21.03 -19.03 2.39
N ARG A 58 -21.11 -18.27 3.49
CA ARG A 58 -22.39 -17.84 4.08
C ARG A 58 -23.14 -16.85 3.18
N SER A 59 -22.39 -16.15 2.33
CA SER A 59 -22.95 -15.25 1.32
C SER A 59 -22.03 -15.20 0.10
N VAL A 60 -22.54 -14.66 -1.00
CA VAL A 60 -21.81 -14.44 -2.26
C VAL A 60 -20.67 -13.43 -2.13
N CYS A 61 -20.64 -12.64 -1.05
CA CYS A 61 -19.58 -11.68 -0.72
C CYS A 61 -18.58 -12.23 0.30
N GLU A 62 -18.65 -13.52 0.65
CA GLU A 62 -17.69 -14.17 1.54
C GLU A 62 -17.00 -15.35 0.84
N PRO A 63 -15.65 -15.35 0.73
CA PRO A 63 -14.73 -14.26 1.07
C PRO A 63 -14.95 -13.03 0.15
N ASN A 64 -14.57 -11.84 0.60
CA ASN A 64 -14.81 -10.60 -0.15
C ASN A 64 -14.14 -10.67 -1.54
N PRO A 65 -14.92 -10.65 -2.65
CA PRO A 65 -14.38 -10.74 -4.00
C PRO A 65 -13.86 -9.39 -4.53
N CYS A 66 -14.02 -8.30 -3.78
CA CYS A 66 -13.71 -6.94 -4.22
C CYS A 66 -12.31 -6.47 -3.80
N GLY A 67 -11.77 -5.51 -4.56
CA GLY A 67 -10.49 -4.86 -4.27
C GLY A 67 -10.52 -4.01 -3.00
N PRO A 68 -9.35 -3.57 -2.49
CA PRO A 68 -9.25 -2.80 -1.25
C PRO A 68 -10.14 -1.55 -1.25
N GLY A 69 -10.89 -1.33 -0.16
CA GLY A 69 -11.75 -0.13 -0.02
C GLY A 69 -13.04 -0.14 -0.88
N ALA A 70 -13.28 -1.20 -1.67
CA ALA A 70 -14.51 -1.38 -2.43
C ALA A 70 -15.59 -2.10 -1.62
N GLU A 71 -16.85 -1.78 -1.91
CA GLU A 71 -18.04 -2.40 -1.30
C GLU A 71 -18.57 -3.51 -2.21
N CYS A 72 -18.76 -4.72 -1.65
CA CYS A 72 -19.45 -5.81 -2.33
C CYS A 72 -20.97 -5.58 -2.29
N VAL A 73 -21.61 -5.58 -3.45
CA VAL A 73 -23.04 -5.38 -3.64
C VAL A 73 -23.63 -6.52 -4.48
N LEU A 74 -24.89 -6.86 -4.27
CA LEU A 74 -25.56 -7.86 -5.13
C LEU A 74 -26.09 -7.18 -6.39
N LEU A 75 -25.75 -7.73 -7.55
CA LEU A 75 -26.29 -7.33 -8.84
C LEU A 75 -27.71 -7.90 -9.03
N VAL A 76 -28.42 -7.41 -10.04
CA VAL A 76 -29.83 -7.76 -10.30
C VAL A 76 -30.03 -9.26 -10.57
N ASP A 77 -28.99 -9.94 -11.07
CA ASP A 77 -28.94 -11.38 -11.33
C ASP A 77 -28.50 -12.21 -10.11
N GLY A 78 -28.25 -11.57 -8.96
CA GLY A 78 -27.79 -12.22 -7.74
C GLY A 78 -26.28 -12.49 -7.70
N ALA A 79 -25.52 -12.07 -8.72
CA ALA A 79 -24.07 -12.17 -8.74
C ALA A 79 -23.43 -11.10 -7.81
N PRO A 80 -22.23 -11.36 -7.26
CA PRO A 80 -21.50 -10.36 -6.50
C PRO A 80 -20.90 -9.31 -7.46
N GLY A 81 -21.19 -8.04 -7.21
CA GLY A 81 -20.59 -6.89 -7.88
C GLY A 81 -19.78 -6.06 -6.89
N CYS A 82 -18.88 -5.23 -7.40
CA CYS A 82 -18.03 -4.36 -6.59
C CYS A 82 -18.25 -2.90 -7.00
N ARG A 83 -18.37 -1.99 -6.03
CA ARG A 83 -18.47 -0.55 -6.28
C ARG A 83 -17.64 0.26 -5.32
N CYS A 84 -17.26 1.47 -5.73
CA CYS A 84 -16.62 2.41 -4.81
C CYS A 84 -17.65 3.15 -3.96
N PRO A 85 -17.39 3.28 -2.64
CA PRO A 85 -18.18 4.16 -1.78
C PRO A 85 -18.16 5.62 -2.28
N PRO A 86 -19.15 6.45 -1.94
CA PRO A 86 -19.21 7.85 -2.35
C PRO A 86 -17.94 8.63 -1.96
N GLY A 87 -17.37 9.37 -2.92
CA GLY A 87 -16.17 10.17 -2.72
C GLY A 87 -14.84 9.43 -2.95
N LEU A 88 -14.89 8.13 -3.28
CA LEU A 88 -13.74 7.34 -3.72
C LEU A 88 -13.87 7.01 -5.21
N SER A 89 -12.73 6.88 -5.89
CA SER A 89 -12.62 6.48 -7.29
C SER A 89 -11.61 5.34 -7.43
N GLY A 90 -11.62 4.64 -8.57
CA GLY A 90 -10.71 3.53 -8.84
C GLY A 90 -11.42 2.33 -9.45
N ASP A 91 -10.68 1.22 -9.58
CA ASP A 91 -11.23 -0.07 -9.99
C ASP A 91 -11.63 -0.87 -8.74
N PRO A 92 -12.94 -1.05 -8.45
CA PRO A 92 -13.41 -1.72 -7.26
C PRO A 92 -13.14 -3.24 -7.26
N THR A 93 -12.67 -3.83 -8.36
CA THR A 93 -12.39 -5.26 -8.48
C THR A 93 -10.93 -5.63 -8.28
N THR A 94 -10.01 -4.80 -8.76
CA THR A 94 -8.57 -5.09 -8.74
C THR A 94 -7.79 -4.13 -7.85
N THR A 95 -7.71 -2.87 -8.28
CA THR A 95 -6.83 -1.85 -7.71
C THR A 95 -7.36 -1.28 -6.40
N GLY A 96 -8.67 -1.38 -6.20
CA GLY A 96 -9.37 -0.83 -5.04
C GLY A 96 -9.80 0.61 -5.23
N CYS A 97 -10.64 1.06 -4.32
CA CYS A 97 -11.20 2.40 -4.28
C CYS A 97 -10.37 3.29 -3.36
N HIS A 98 -10.09 4.50 -3.83
CA HIS A 98 -9.18 5.43 -3.18
C HIS A 98 -9.67 6.88 -3.29
N ALA A 99 -9.26 7.72 -2.34
CA ALA A 99 -9.65 9.13 -2.27
C ALA A 99 -8.73 10.07 -3.10
N PHE A 100 -7.74 9.49 -3.79
CA PHE A 100 -6.77 10.24 -4.57
C PHE A 100 -7.13 10.32 -6.06
N GLU A 101 -6.79 11.43 -6.72
CA GLU A 101 -7.04 11.63 -8.16
C GLU A 101 -5.92 11.03 -9.01
N CYS A 102 -4.69 10.97 -8.47
CA CYS A 102 -3.50 10.51 -9.17
C CYS A 102 -2.49 9.90 -8.20
N LEU A 103 -1.66 8.99 -8.74
CA LEU A 103 -0.47 8.41 -8.11
C LEU A 103 0.82 8.81 -8.85
N SER A 104 0.70 9.24 -10.10
CA SER A 104 1.80 9.74 -10.92
C SER A 104 1.35 10.92 -11.79
N ASP A 105 2.30 11.73 -12.21
CA ASP A 105 2.05 12.90 -13.04
C ASP A 105 1.37 12.55 -14.38
N ASP A 106 1.72 11.41 -14.96
CA ASP A 106 1.16 10.92 -16.23
C ASP A 106 -0.36 10.63 -16.18
N GLN A 107 -0.94 10.53 -14.98
CA GLN A 107 -2.38 10.38 -14.78
C GLN A 107 -3.12 11.73 -14.82
N CYS A 108 -2.38 12.84 -14.80
CA CYS A 108 -2.91 14.18 -14.91
C CYS A 108 -2.84 14.69 -16.36
N ALA A 109 -3.59 15.76 -16.65
CA ALA A 109 -3.41 16.50 -17.89
C ALA A 109 -1.99 17.09 -17.98
N ALA A 110 -1.48 17.32 -19.19
CA ALA A 110 -0.10 17.76 -19.43
C ALA A 110 0.25 19.12 -18.77
N ASP A 111 -0.77 19.92 -18.44
CA ASP A 111 -0.71 21.21 -17.76
C ASP A 111 -0.86 21.11 -16.23
N LYS A 112 -0.89 19.90 -15.67
CA LYS A 112 -1.04 19.64 -14.22
C LYS A 112 -0.03 18.61 -13.75
N ALA A 113 0.23 18.53 -12.45
CA ALA A 113 1.07 17.53 -11.82
C ALA A 113 0.33 16.85 -10.67
N CYS A 114 0.79 15.66 -10.28
CA CYS A 114 0.26 14.95 -9.15
C CYS A 114 0.86 15.47 -7.84
N ILE A 115 0.18 16.43 -7.22
CA ILE A 115 0.65 17.12 -6.02
C ILE A 115 -0.29 16.78 -4.87
N GLY A 116 0.24 16.07 -3.86
CA GLY A 116 -0.56 15.69 -2.70
C GLY A 116 -1.77 14.84 -3.08
N LEU A 117 -1.56 13.88 -4.01
CA LEU A 117 -2.58 12.94 -4.47
C LEU A 117 -3.74 13.57 -5.27
N ARG A 118 -3.53 14.77 -5.81
CA ARG A 118 -4.50 15.51 -6.63
C ARG A 118 -3.81 16.12 -7.85
N CYS A 119 -4.52 16.22 -8.97
CA CYS A 119 -4.00 16.89 -10.15
C CYS A 119 -4.10 18.41 -9.99
N ALA A 120 -2.99 19.06 -9.72
CA ALA A 120 -2.90 20.49 -9.45
C ALA A 120 -1.90 21.18 -10.38
N ASP A 121 -2.09 22.48 -10.58
CA ASP A 121 -1.10 23.31 -11.29
C ASP A 121 0.18 23.39 -10.45
N PRO A 122 1.35 22.97 -10.96
CA PRO A 122 2.61 23.07 -10.24
C PRO A 122 3.17 24.49 -10.18
N CYS A 123 2.65 25.48 -10.93
CA CYS A 123 3.23 26.83 -10.99
C CYS A 123 3.20 27.67 -9.70
N PRO A 124 2.13 27.65 -8.87
CA PRO A 124 2.06 28.49 -7.67
C PRO A 124 3.24 28.23 -6.72
N GLY A 125 4.10 29.25 -6.57
CA GLY A 125 5.26 29.21 -5.66
C GLY A 125 6.54 28.61 -6.26
N SER A 126 6.53 28.16 -7.52
CA SER A 126 7.72 27.56 -8.16
C SER A 126 8.68 28.58 -8.78
N CYS A 127 8.19 29.77 -9.15
CA CYS A 127 8.99 30.80 -9.81
C CYS A 127 9.29 31.99 -8.91
N GLY A 128 10.43 32.62 -9.18
CA GLY A 128 10.89 33.82 -8.50
C GLY A 128 10.13 35.08 -8.91
N ALA A 129 10.35 36.17 -8.17
CA ALA A 129 9.69 37.45 -8.46
C ALA A 129 10.07 37.97 -9.86
N GLY A 130 9.08 38.40 -10.66
CA GLY A 130 9.28 38.89 -12.03
C GLY A 130 9.46 37.79 -13.09
N ALA A 131 9.11 36.55 -12.77
CA ALA A 131 9.09 35.43 -13.71
C ALA A 131 7.65 34.95 -13.98
N HIS A 132 7.35 34.62 -15.23
CA HIS A 132 6.17 33.86 -15.60
C HIS A 132 6.45 32.36 -15.54
N CYS A 133 5.43 31.61 -15.14
CA CYS A 133 5.45 30.16 -15.12
C CYS A 133 4.63 29.59 -16.27
N ARG A 134 5.11 28.50 -16.86
CA ARG A 134 4.32 27.62 -17.74
C ARG A 134 4.62 26.17 -17.39
N VAL A 135 3.62 25.31 -17.49
CA VAL A 135 3.77 23.87 -17.28
C VAL A 135 4.25 23.21 -18.58
N GLU A 136 5.34 22.44 -18.51
CA GLU A 136 5.80 21.57 -19.59
C GLU A 136 6.00 20.15 -19.05
N LYS A 137 5.23 19.19 -19.57
CA LYS A 137 5.27 17.79 -19.13
C LYS A 137 5.15 17.66 -17.60
N HIS A 138 4.10 18.27 -17.03
CA HIS A 138 3.86 18.28 -15.58
C HIS A 138 4.88 19.05 -14.74
N HIS A 139 5.92 19.67 -15.34
CA HIS A 139 6.91 20.45 -14.61
C HIS A 139 6.69 21.97 -14.76
N PRO A 140 6.86 22.76 -13.68
CA PRO A 140 6.83 24.21 -13.78
C PRO A 140 8.13 24.71 -14.42
N VAL A 141 8.00 25.42 -15.54
CA VAL A 141 9.12 26.06 -16.23
C VAL A 141 8.98 27.57 -16.10
N CYS A 142 10.01 28.20 -15.51
CA CYS A 142 10.02 29.61 -15.19
C CYS A 142 10.84 30.41 -16.21
N PHE A 143 10.33 31.58 -16.59
CA PHE A 143 10.97 32.48 -17.55
C PHE A 143 10.83 33.93 -17.07
N CYS A 144 11.83 34.78 -17.29
CA CYS A 144 11.67 36.20 -16.94
C CYS A 144 10.64 36.89 -17.83
N ASP A 145 9.84 37.78 -17.24
CA ASP A 145 8.92 38.63 -17.99
C ASP A 145 9.67 39.57 -18.95
N ALA A 146 8.95 40.07 -19.96
CA ALA A 146 9.54 40.91 -21.01
C ALA A 146 10.28 42.12 -20.43
N GLY A 147 11.56 42.25 -20.76
CA GLY A 147 12.41 43.35 -20.28
C GLY A 147 13.16 43.06 -18.97
N LEU A 148 12.94 41.90 -18.35
CA LEU A 148 13.68 41.47 -17.16
C LEU A 148 14.75 40.42 -17.51
N THR A 149 15.79 40.34 -16.68
CA THR A 149 16.85 39.33 -16.76
C THR A 149 17.19 38.81 -15.37
N GLY A 150 17.90 37.69 -15.28
CA GLY A 150 18.27 37.08 -14.00
C GLY A 150 18.01 35.58 -13.98
N ASN A 151 17.76 35.04 -12.79
CA ASN A 151 17.40 33.63 -12.62
C ASN A 151 15.89 33.54 -12.36
N PRO A 152 15.08 33.02 -13.30
CA PRO A 152 13.63 32.91 -13.14
C PRO A 152 13.16 32.08 -11.94
N ALA A 153 13.98 31.18 -11.42
CA ALA A 153 13.65 30.41 -10.21
C ALA A 153 13.86 31.20 -8.91
N VAL A 154 14.58 32.33 -8.96
CA VAL A 154 14.94 33.14 -7.79
C VAL A 154 14.32 34.53 -7.88
N GLN A 155 14.72 35.28 -8.89
CA GLN A 155 14.26 36.64 -9.15
C GLN A 155 14.75 37.11 -10.53
N CYS A 156 13.87 37.80 -11.26
CA CYS A 156 14.18 38.58 -12.44
C CYS A 156 14.16 40.08 -12.10
N TYR A 157 15.03 40.84 -12.75
CA TYR A 157 15.24 42.27 -12.47
C TYR A 157 15.55 43.05 -13.77
N SER A 158 15.29 44.37 -13.73
CA SER A 158 15.61 45.27 -14.83
C SER A 158 17.13 45.51 -14.92
N LEU A 159 17.64 45.71 -16.13
CA LEU A 159 19.06 46.04 -16.35
C LEU A 159 19.45 47.43 -15.80
N ASP A 160 18.49 48.35 -15.65
CA ASP A 160 18.74 49.76 -15.33
C ASP A 160 18.89 50.06 -13.83
N GLU A 161 18.44 49.17 -12.93
CA GLU A 161 18.40 49.43 -11.48
C GLU A 161 19.64 48.94 -10.69
N ARG A 162 20.72 48.48 -11.33
CA ARG A 162 21.82 47.80 -10.61
C ARG A 162 22.57 48.77 -9.66
N PRO A 163 22.55 48.55 -8.33
CA PRO A 163 23.60 49.05 -7.45
C PRO A 163 24.85 48.24 -7.79
N ARG A 164 25.84 48.84 -8.45
CA ARG A 164 27.07 48.15 -8.81
C ARG A 164 27.91 47.95 -7.55
N ASP A 165 27.75 46.80 -6.91
CA ASP A 165 28.65 46.34 -5.87
C ASP A 165 29.23 44.96 -6.24
N ALA A 166 30.12 44.44 -5.39
CA ALA A 166 30.84 43.20 -5.67
C ALA A 166 29.93 41.97 -5.90
N CYS A 167 28.68 42.00 -5.41
CA CYS A 167 27.70 40.92 -5.57
C CYS A 167 26.50 41.32 -6.45
N ASN A 168 26.48 42.52 -7.05
CA ASN A 168 25.43 42.97 -7.95
C ASN A 168 26.00 43.55 -9.27
N PRO A 169 25.93 42.80 -10.39
CA PRO A 169 25.38 41.45 -10.51
C PRO A 169 26.28 40.41 -9.82
N SER A 170 25.68 39.32 -9.34
CA SER A 170 26.46 38.26 -8.67
C SER A 170 27.47 37.64 -9.64
N PRO A 171 28.77 37.59 -9.28
CA PRO A 171 29.79 36.89 -10.06
C PRO A 171 29.87 35.39 -9.72
N CYS A 172 28.94 34.88 -8.90
CA CYS A 172 28.86 33.47 -8.53
C CYS A 172 28.02 32.69 -9.54
N GLY A 173 28.31 31.39 -9.67
CA GLY A 173 27.53 30.49 -10.51
C GLY A 173 26.13 30.21 -9.94
N THR A 174 25.32 29.47 -10.69
CA THR A 174 23.98 29.06 -10.25
C THR A 174 24.02 28.30 -8.91
N ASN A 175 22.97 28.46 -8.09
CA ASN A 175 22.84 27.82 -6.78
C ASN A 175 24.00 28.12 -5.80
N ALA A 176 24.69 29.26 -5.97
CA ALA A 176 25.70 29.76 -5.06
C ALA A 176 25.31 31.14 -4.50
N ARG A 177 25.49 31.31 -3.19
CA ARG A 177 25.30 32.57 -2.49
C ARG A 177 26.56 33.43 -2.60
N CYS A 178 26.38 34.68 -3.01
CA CYS A 178 27.43 35.70 -2.96
C CYS A 178 27.45 36.39 -1.59
N SER A 179 28.65 36.65 -1.07
CA SER A 179 28.88 37.48 0.12
C SER A 179 30.11 38.34 -0.09
N VAL A 180 30.09 39.58 0.43
CA VAL A 180 31.23 40.48 0.32
C VAL A 180 32.19 40.25 1.49
N ARG A 181 33.44 39.91 1.19
CA ARG A 181 34.53 39.81 2.17
C ARG A 181 35.69 40.65 1.65
N ASN A 182 36.14 41.64 2.42
CA ASN A 182 37.22 42.57 2.04
C ASN A 182 36.97 43.24 0.67
N LYS A 183 35.75 43.74 0.44
CA LYS A 183 35.31 44.36 -0.84
C LYS A 183 35.41 43.43 -2.07
N ARG A 184 35.58 42.11 -1.86
CA ARG A 184 35.59 41.10 -2.92
C ARG A 184 34.41 40.14 -2.78
N PRO A 185 33.91 39.58 -3.89
CA PRO A 185 32.87 38.57 -3.87
C PRO A 185 33.43 37.21 -3.46
N VAL A 186 32.79 36.61 -2.47
CA VAL A 186 33.02 35.23 -2.03
C VAL A 186 31.75 34.42 -2.30
N CYS A 187 31.92 33.36 -3.08
CA CYS A 187 30.85 32.47 -3.51
C CYS A 187 30.87 31.21 -2.66
N LYS A 188 29.70 30.78 -2.19
CA LYS A 188 29.52 29.51 -1.47
C LYS A 188 28.26 28.80 -1.98
N CYS A 189 28.33 27.50 -2.23
CA CYS A 189 27.12 26.74 -2.59
C CYS A 189 26.05 26.87 -1.51
N LEU A 190 24.79 26.87 -1.94
CA LEU A 190 23.65 26.74 -1.04
C LEU A 190 23.69 25.37 -0.33
N THR A 191 22.94 25.24 0.76
CA THR A 191 22.84 24.00 1.53
C THR A 191 22.37 22.86 0.61
N ASN A 192 22.99 21.68 0.70
CA ASN A 192 22.75 20.49 -0.15
C ASN A 192 23.17 20.63 -1.63
N TYR A 193 23.82 21.73 -2.02
CA TYR A 193 24.43 21.86 -3.34
C TYR A 193 25.95 21.70 -3.27
N HIS A 194 26.51 21.05 -4.28
CA HIS A 194 27.93 20.70 -4.35
C HIS A 194 28.53 21.14 -5.69
N GLY A 195 29.85 21.35 -5.73
CA GLY A 195 30.59 21.76 -6.93
C GLY A 195 31.37 23.04 -6.74
N ASP A 196 31.65 23.73 -7.86
CA ASP A 196 32.39 24.99 -7.88
C ASP A 196 31.41 26.18 -7.78
N PRO A 197 31.39 26.94 -6.67
CA PRO A 197 30.48 28.08 -6.49
C PRO A 197 30.65 29.20 -7.52
N ARG A 198 31.75 29.23 -8.29
CA ARG A 198 31.95 30.21 -9.37
C ARG A 198 31.41 29.76 -10.72
N LYS A 199 31.33 28.45 -10.96
CA LYS A 199 30.77 27.88 -12.21
C LYS A 199 29.29 27.54 -12.07
N GLY A 200 28.90 27.07 -10.89
CA GLY A 200 27.55 26.63 -10.57
C GLY A 200 27.59 25.39 -9.69
N CYS A 201 26.69 25.34 -8.72
CA CYS A 201 26.53 24.20 -7.84
C CYS A 201 25.35 23.35 -8.31
N LYS A 202 25.49 22.04 -8.19
CA LYS A 202 24.45 21.06 -8.54
C LYS A 202 23.99 20.34 -7.26
N PRO A 203 22.70 20.01 -7.18
CA PRO A 203 22.19 19.18 -6.09
C PRO A 203 22.63 17.72 -6.29
N GLU A 204 22.39 16.89 -5.28
CA GLU A 204 22.54 15.43 -5.44
C GLU A 204 21.45 14.86 -6.35
N CYS A 205 20.23 15.40 -6.23
CA CYS A 205 19.07 15.03 -7.03
C CYS A 205 18.16 16.24 -7.25
N ASP A 206 17.46 16.23 -8.38
CA ASP A 206 16.31 17.12 -8.64
C ASP A 206 15.00 16.32 -8.63
N ILE A 207 15.05 15.03 -8.99
CA ILE A 207 13.90 14.12 -8.98
C ILE A 207 14.24 12.77 -8.34
N ASN A 208 13.21 12.00 -7.99
CA ASN A 208 13.35 10.66 -7.42
C ASN A 208 14.22 9.73 -8.28
N SER A 209 14.08 9.79 -9.61
CA SER A 209 14.81 8.96 -10.56
C SER A 209 16.33 9.22 -10.60
N ASP A 210 16.81 10.33 -10.02
CA ASP A 210 18.25 10.59 -9.86
C ASP A 210 18.84 9.78 -8.69
N CYS A 211 17.97 9.29 -7.80
CA CYS A 211 18.34 8.47 -6.66
C CYS A 211 18.28 6.99 -6.98
N THR A 212 18.91 6.17 -6.13
CA THR A 212 18.71 4.72 -6.17
C THR A 212 17.26 4.37 -5.78
N PRO A 213 16.70 3.22 -6.22
CA PRO A 213 15.29 2.87 -5.99
C PRO A 213 14.84 2.83 -4.52
N ASP A 214 15.79 2.66 -3.59
CA ASP A 214 15.60 2.65 -2.13
C ASP A 214 15.57 4.05 -1.48
N LYS A 215 15.72 5.12 -2.26
CA LYS A 215 15.81 6.51 -1.80
C LYS A 215 14.91 7.45 -2.59
N SER A 216 14.39 8.49 -1.97
CA SER A 216 13.64 9.57 -2.61
C SER A 216 14.44 10.87 -2.59
N CYS A 217 14.19 11.74 -3.57
CA CYS A 217 14.75 13.08 -3.58
C CYS A 217 13.96 13.98 -2.65
N VAL A 218 14.59 14.39 -1.54
CA VAL A 218 13.97 15.29 -0.56
C VAL A 218 14.92 16.44 -0.28
N ASN A 219 14.49 17.67 -0.56
CA ASN A 219 15.30 18.89 -0.40
C ASN A 219 16.69 18.78 -1.05
N HIS A 220 16.72 18.34 -2.31
CA HIS A 220 17.92 18.19 -3.14
C HIS A 220 18.94 17.14 -2.67
N LYS A 221 18.49 16.19 -1.83
CA LYS A 221 19.30 15.11 -1.27
C LYS A 221 18.59 13.77 -1.41
N CYS A 222 19.32 12.72 -1.77
CA CYS A 222 18.78 11.37 -1.83
C CYS A 222 18.74 10.76 -0.43
N VAL A 223 17.54 10.62 0.12
CA VAL A 223 17.32 10.07 1.47
C VAL A 223 16.35 8.89 1.41
N SER A 224 16.55 7.88 2.26
CA SER A 224 15.56 6.81 2.37
C SER A 224 14.29 7.38 3.02
N PRO A 225 13.12 7.26 2.39
CA PRO A 225 11.88 7.79 2.97
C PRO A 225 11.53 7.08 4.28
N CYS A 226 11.90 5.81 4.45
CA CYS A 226 11.73 5.08 5.71
C CYS A 226 12.63 5.61 6.85
N ALA A 227 13.76 6.26 6.54
CA ALA A 227 14.65 6.82 7.55
C ALA A 227 14.14 8.14 8.15
N LEU A 228 13.08 8.74 7.58
CA LEU A 228 12.47 9.98 8.07
C LEU A 228 11.60 9.75 9.32
N GLY A 229 11.27 8.50 9.67
CA GLY A 229 10.67 8.09 10.94
C GLY A 229 9.19 8.45 11.14
N THR A 230 8.63 9.39 10.36
CA THR A 230 7.24 9.85 10.49
C THR A 230 6.29 9.27 9.44
N VAL A 231 6.77 8.33 8.63
CA VAL A 231 6.07 7.91 7.42
C VAL A 231 5.09 6.76 7.67
N CYS A 232 5.47 5.81 8.53
CA CYS A 232 4.62 4.69 8.89
C CYS A 232 4.09 4.83 10.33
N GLY A 233 2.93 4.22 10.57
CA GLY A 233 2.28 4.20 11.87
C GLY A 233 3.07 3.44 12.93
N VAL A 234 2.63 3.55 14.18
CA VAL A 234 3.28 2.85 15.30
C VAL A 234 3.21 1.33 15.08
N ASN A 235 4.32 0.63 15.32
CA ASN A 235 4.49 -0.81 15.08
C ASN A 235 4.32 -1.28 13.62
N ALA A 236 4.35 -0.37 12.63
CA ALA A 236 4.36 -0.74 11.23
C ALA A 236 5.79 -0.95 10.72
N GLU A 237 5.97 -1.88 9.78
CA GLU A 237 7.22 -2.09 9.06
C GLU A 237 7.23 -1.19 7.81
N CYS A 238 8.30 -0.41 7.65
CA CYS A 238 8.51 0.43 6.47
C CYS A 238 9.47 -0.26 5.50
N SER A 239 9.05 -0.41 4.25
CA SER A 239 9.91 -0.76 3.12
C SER A 239 9.84 0.32 2.06
N VAL A 240 10.85 0.41 1.19
CA VAL A 240 10.83 1.36 0.07
C VAL A 240 10.57 0.60 -1.22
N ASN A 241 9.59 1.06 -1.99
CA ASN A 241 9.28 0.55 -3.31
C ASN A 241 9.31 1.71 -4.30
N TYR A 242 10.29 1.72 -5.22
CA TYR A 242 10.49 2.77 -6.23
C TYR A 242 10.35 4.19 -5.65
N HIS A 243 11.28 4.55 -4.75
CA HIS A 243 11.33 5.86 -4.08
C HIS A 243 10.14 6.17 -3.14
N THR A 244 9.14 5.30 -3.07
CA THR A 244 7.94 5.50 -2.26
C THR A 244 7.98 4.59 -1.04
N PRO A 245 7.70 5.11 0.17
CA PRO A 245 7.59 4.29 1.35
C PRO A 245 6.30 3.46 1.34
N MET A 246 6.43 2.18 1.66
CA MET A 246 5.35 1.23 1.81
C MET A 246 5.28 0.80 3.27
N CYS A 247 4.13 0.99 3.90
CA CYS A 247 3.89 0.61 5.27
C CYS A 247 3.04 -0.66 5.31
N LYS A 248 3.47 -1.65 6.10
CA LYS A 248 2.69 -2.88 6.34
C LYS A 248 2.72 -3.24 7.82
N CYS A 249 1.66 -3.88 8.32
CA CYS A 249 1.73 -4.48 9.65
C CYS A 249 2.58 -5.76 9.61
N PRO A 250 3.52 -5.93 10.55
CA PRO A 250 4.33 -7.15 10.64
C PRO A 250 3.46 -8.36 11.02
N SER A 251 3.98 -9.57 10.82
CA SER A 251 3.29 -10.81 11.17
C SER A 251 2.84 -10.82 12.63
N GLY A 252 1.58 -11.19 12.86
CA GLY A 252 0.96 -11.16 14.20
C GLY A 252 0.34 -9.80 14.58
N TYR A 253 0.31 -8.82 13.67
CA TYR A 253 -0.35 -7.53 13.87
C TYR A 253 -1.41 -7.26 12.79
N THR A 254 -2.43 -6.48 13.13
CA THR A 254 -3.52 -6.00 12.26
C THR A 254 -3.78 -4.50 12.50
N GLY A 255 -4.61 -3.86 11.67
CA GLY A 255 -4.91 -2.43 11.76
C GLY A 255 -4.42 -1.63 10.54
N ASP A 256 -4.34 -0.31 10.70
CA ASP A 256 -3.90 0.62 9.65
C ASP A 256 -2.39 0.88 9.79
N ALA A 257 -1.60 0.46 8.80
CA ALA A 257 -0.14 0.59 8.81
C ALA A 257 0.38 2.04 8.73
N PHE A 258 -0.46 3.02 8.40
CA PHE A 258 -0.10 4.44 8.44
C PHE A 258 -0.46 5.11 9.77
N VAL A 259 -1.31 4.49 10.59
CA VAL A 259 -1.73 5.01 11.89
C VAL A 259 -1.08 4.20 13.01
N GLN A 260 -1.48 2.93 13.14
CA GLN A 260 -1.02 2.02 14.18
C GLN A 260 -1.39 0.58 13.84
N CYS A 261 -0.40 -0.30 13.94
CA CYS A 261 -0.58 -1.74 13.97
C CYS A 261 -0.77 -2.22 15.42
N VAL A 262 -1.78 -3.04 15.65
CA VAL A 262 -2.10 -3.67 16.93
C VAL A 262 -1.93 -5.18 16.86
N PRO A 263 -1.52 -5.88 17.94
CA PRO A 263 -1.40 -7.33 17.94
C PRO A 263 -2.73 -7.98 17.57
N ILE A 264 -2.70 -8.98 16.68
CA ILE A 264 -3.85 -9.85 16.44
C ILE A 264 -4.12 -10.56 17.77
N PRO A 265 -5.35 -10.50 18.30
CA PRO A 265 -5.68 -11.26 19.50
C PRO A 265 -5.36 -12.72 19.20
N GLU A 266 -4.45 -13.31 19.97
CA GLU A 266 -4.33 -14.76 20.02
C GLU A 266 -5.71 -15.23 20.47
N ASP A 267 -6.48 -15.81 19.56
CA ASP A 267 -7.58 -16.68 19.95
C ASP A 267 -6.89 -17.75 20.79
N ARG A 268 -6.89 -17.54 22.11
CA ARG A 268 -6.46 -18.53 23.08
C ARG A 268 -7.35 -19.70 22.81
N ASN A 269 -6.83 -20.59 21.98
CA ASN A 269 -7.27 -21.93 21.69
C ASN A 269 -8.56 -22.21 22.44
N MET A 270 -9.68 -21.71 21.90
CA MET A 270 -10.97 -22.13 22.41
C MET A 270 -11.13 -23.48 21.74
N THR A 271 -10.37 -24.45 22.27
CA THR A 271 -10.87 -25.78 22.53
C THR A 271 -12.17 -25.55 23.30
N ARG A 272 -13.26 -25.20 22.59
CA ARG A 272 -14.58 -25.63 22.97
C ARG A 272 -14.44 -27.13 22.95
N GLN A 273 -14.11 -27.66 24.11
CA GLN A 273 -14.25 -29.04 24.47
C GLN A 273 -15.67 -29.40 24.02
N PRO A 274 -15.84 -30.15 22.91
CA PRO A 274 -17.16 -30.61 22.58
C PRO A 274 -17.49 -31.61 23.69
N CYS A 275 -18.66 -31.44 24.30
CA CYS A 275 -19.20 -32.29 25.35
C CYS A 275 -18.66 -31.99 26.77
N SER A 276 -19.15 -30.92 27.40
CA SER A 276 -19.57 -31.06 28.79
C SER A 276 -20.98 -31.65 28.75
N SER A 277 -21.12 -32.83 29.34
CA SER A 277 -22.37 -33.58 29.48
C SER A 277 -23.47 -32.71 30.10
N ASP A 278 -24.58 -32.59 29.38
CA ASP A 278 -25.83 -32.03 29.87
C ASP A 278 -26.30 -32.79 31.14
N PRO A 279 -26.59 -32.12 32.27
CA PRO A 279 -26.99 -32.76 33.53
C PRO A 279 -28.52 -32.94 33.61
N CYS A 280 -29.17 -33.37 32.53
CA CYS A 280 -30.60 -33.66 32.52
C CYS A 280 -30.84 -35.17 32.48
N GLY A 281 -30.82 -35.81 33.65
CA GLY A 281 -31.40 -37.16 33.83
C GLY A 281 -32.93 -37.09 33.86
N PRO A 282 -33.63 -38.21 33.61
CA PRO A 282 -35.09 -38.25 33.74
C PRO A 282 -35.47 -38.20 35.22
N GLY A 283 -36.03 -37.07 35.64
CA GLY A 283 -36.87 -36.98 36.81
C GLY A 283 -38.33 -37.17 36.40
N GLU A 284 -38.99 -38.11 37.09
CA GLU A 284 -40.42 -38.47 37.08
C GLU A 284 -40.93 -39.38 35.96
#